data_AF-A0A845WEZ9-F1
#
_entry.id   AF-A0A845WEZ9-F1
#
_cell.length_a   1.000
_cell.length_b   1.000
_cell.length_c   1.000
_cell.angle_alpha   90.00
_cell.angle_beta   90.00
_cell.angle_gamma   90.00
#
_symmetry.space_group_name_H-M   'P 1'
#
loop_
_entity.id
_entity.type
_entity.pdbx_description
1 polymer ?
#
loop_
_entity_poly.entity_id
_entity_poly.type
_entity_poly.pdbx_seq_one_letter_code
_entity_poly.pdbx_strand_id
1 'polypeptide(L)'
;MGRHSERGICQIINADFKALSDYLAEKAFFMGDKPTTLDATAYGYIANMILPPFNSMIIDRVSQFENLCQYCERMKQEFFPDYLPS
;
A
#
# COMPACT_ATOMS: atom_id res chain seq x y z
N MET A 1 -24.91 3.95 4.91
CA MET A 1 -23.90 3.70 3.86
C MET A 1 -23.53 5.04 3.23
N GLY A 2 -22.24 5.25 2.98
CA GLY A 2 -21.56 6.56 2.95
C GLY A 2 -21.96 7.53 1.83
N ARG A 3 -21.87 8.83 2.12
CA ARG A 3 -22.21 9.97 1.25
C ARG A 3 -21.11 10.30 0.22
N HIS A 4 -20.40 9.30 -0.28
CA HIS A 4 -19.36 9.49 -1.31
C HIS A 4 -19.79 8.76 -2.57
N SER A 5 -19.88 9.49 -3.68
CA SER A 5 -20.01 8.86 -5.00
C SER A 5 -18.77 8.01 -5.27
N GLU A 6 -18.90 6.93 -6.02
CA GLU A 6 -17.79 6.04 -6.40
C GLU A 6 -16.60 6.83 -6.98
N ARG A 7 -16.89 7.88 -7.74
CA ARG A 7 -15.90 8.82 -8.29
C ARG A 7 -15.12 9.57 -7.21
N GLY A 8 -15.78 10.01 -6.13
CA GLY A 8 -15.14 10.70 -5.01
C GLY A 8 -14.22 9.78 -4.20
N ILE A 9 -14.62 8.52 -4.00
CA ILE A 9 -13.79 7.50 -3.32
C ILE A 9 -12.51 7.24 -4.12
N CYS A 10 -12.64 7.08 -5.43
CA CYS A 10 -11.50 6.84 -6.32
C CYS A 10 -10.50 8.00 -6.33
N GLN A 11 -10.99 9.25 -6.27
CA GLN A 11 -10.12 10.43 -6.19
C GLN A 11 -9.32 10.48 -4.89
N ILE A 12 -9.95 10.18 -3.76
CA ILE A 12 -9.28 10.16 -2.44
C ILE A 12 -8.19 9.08 -2.44
N ILE A 13 -8.52 7.85 -2.85
CA ILE A 13 -7.55 6.74 -2.90
C ILE A 13 -6.34 7.11 -3.74
N ASN A 14 -6.53 7.73 -4.90
CA ASN A 14 -5.38 8.14 -5.72
C ASN A 14 -4.51 9.20 -5.07
N ALA A 15 -5.13 10.19 -4.46
CA ALA A 15 -4.38 11.27 -3.83
C ALA A 15 -3.51 10.72 -2.70
N ASP A 16 -4.08 9.83 -1.87
CA ASP A 16 -3.37 9.22 -0.75
C ASP A 16 -2.26 8.29 -1.22
N PHE A 17 -2.54 7.40 -2.18
CA PHE A 17 -1.52 6.48 -2.71
C PHE A 17 -0.43 7.20 -3.49
N LYS A 18 -0.77 8.28 -4.22
CA LYS A 18 0.23 9.12 -4.87
C LYS A 18 1.13 9.81 -3.85
N ALA A 19 0.57 10.37 -2.77
CA ALA A 19 1.36 10.99 -1.72
C ALA A 19 2.28 9.99 -1.01
N LEU A 20 1.79 8.78 -0.72
CA LEU A 20 2.60 7.69 -0.15
C LEU A 20 3.72 7.26 -1.12
N SER A 21 3.38 7.06 -2.39
CA SER A 21 4.35 6.69 -3.43
C SER A 21 5.43 7.75 -3.61
N ASP A 22 5.05 9.04 -3.62
CA ASP A 22 5.98 10.17 -3.70
C ASP A 22 6.87 10.27 -2.47
N TYR A 23 6.30 10.04 -1.29
CA TYR A 23 7.05 10.11 -0.04
C TYR A 23 8.03 8.95 0.12
N LEU A 24 7.65 7.74 -0.31
CA LEU A 24 8.53 6.58 -0.37
C LEU A 24 9.64 6.81 -1.41
N ALA A 25 9.28 7.33 -2.60
CA ALA A 25 10.17 7.51 -3.73
C ALA A 25 10.98 6.23 -4.02
N GLU A 26 12.31 6.33 -3.99
CA GLU A 26 13.25 5.22 -4.20
C GLU A 26 13.74 4.58 -2.88
N LYS A 27 13.24 5.04 -1.73
CA LYS A 27 13.66 4.51 -0.43
C LYS A 27 13.09 3.10 -0.21
N ALA A 28 13.84 2.27 0.51
CA ALA A 28 13.38 0.94 0.88
C ALA A 28 12.15 1.02 1.81
N PHE A 29 12.18 1.96 2.76
CA PHE A 29 11.15 2.26 3.77
C PHE A 29 10.91 3.78 3.86
N PHE A 30 9.83 4.20 4.51
CA PHE A 30 9.41 5.61 4.50
C PHE A 30 10.45 6.58 5.10
N MET A 31 11.22 6.10 6.08
CA MET A 31 12.27 6.87 6.77
C MET A 31 13.70 6.52 6.35
N GLY A 32 13.87 5.81 5.23
CA GLY A 32 15.19 5.46 4.66
C GLY A 32 15.40 3.95 4.55
N ASP A 33 16.53 3.46 5.06
CA ASP A 33 16.99 2.09 4.80
C ASP A 33 16.50 1.06 5.82
N LYS A 34 15.92 1.51 6.94
CA LYS A 34 15.41 0.61 7.99
C LYS A 34 13.93 0.90 8.26
N PRO A 35 13.12 -0.14 8.51
CA PRO A 35 11.72 0.04 8.86
C PRO A 35 11.60 0.72 10.22
N THR A 36 10.60 1.58 10.32
CA THR A 36 10.25 2.32 11.54
C THR A 36 8.82 1.99 11.97
N THR A 37 8.38 2.55 13.09
CA THR A 37 6.97 2.43 13.53
C THR A 37 5.99 3.04 12.53
N LEU A 38 6.44 4.02 11.73
CA LEU A 38 5.67 4.53 10.60
C LEU A 38 5.42 3.42 9.58
N ASP A 39 6.44 2.64 9.25
CA ASP A 39 6.34 1.55 8.28
C ASP A 39 5.40 0.44 8.77
N ALA A 40 5.45 0.10 10.06
CA ALA A 40 4.50 -0.86 10.63
C ALA A 40 3.03 -0.41 10.44
N THR A 41 2.76 0.88 10.62
CA THR A 41 1.43 1.46 10.42
C THR A 41 1.06 1.52 8.94
N ALA A 42 1.97 2.05 8.11
CA ALA A 42 1.76 2.24 6.69
C ALA A 42 1.54 0.91 5.98
N TYR A 43 2.37 -0.10 6.27
CA TYR A 43 2.19 -1.46 5.76
C TYR A 43 0.80 -2.01 6.09
N GLY A 44 0.32 -1.85 7.32
CA GLY A 44 -1.02 -2.29 7.71
C GLY A 44 -2.13 -1.71 6.81
N TYR A 45 -2.04 -0.45 6.40
CA TYR A 45 -3.03 0.15 5.50
C TYR A 45 -2.80 -0.24 4.03
N ILE A 46 -1.57 -0.14 3.55
CA ILE A 46 -1.25 -0.37 2.13
C ILE A 46 -1.47 -1.85 1.77
N ALA A 47 -0.99 -2.78 2.61
CA ALA A 47 -1.13 -4.21 2.38
C ALA A 47 -2.60 -4.66 2.34
N ASN A 48 -3.44 -4.11 3.23
CA ASN A 48 -4.88 -4.40 3.23
C ASN A 48 -5.61 -3.93 1.96
N MET A 49 -5.01 -3.00 1.21
CA MET A 49 -5.58 -2.50 -0.04
C MET A 49 -5.03 -3.23 -1.27
N ILE A 50 -3.81 -3.76 -1.22
CA ILE A 50 -3.13 -4.40 -2.35
C ILE A 50 -3.26 -5.93 -2.32
N LEU A 51 -3.06 -6.55 -1.16
CA LEU A 51 -2.94 -8.00 -1.01
C LEU A 51 -4.25 -8.82 -0.83
N PRO A 52 -5.48 -8.25 -0.76
CA PRO A 52 -6.66 -9.10 -0.63
C PRO A 52 -6.79 -10.13 -1.78
N PRO A 53 -7.24 -11.37 -1.50
CA PRO A 53 -7.29 -12.46 -2.48
C PRO A 53 -8.53 -12.40 -3.38
N PHE A 54 -8.92 -11.20 -3.81
CA PHE A 54 -10.06 -10.97 -4.69
C PHE A 54 -9.79 -9.79 -5.61
N ASN A 55 -10.52 -9.70 -6.71
CA ASN A 55 -10.36 -8.59 -7.66
C ASN A 55 -11.32 -7.46 -7.33
N SER A 56 -10.84 -6.22 -7.44
CA SER A 56 -11.68 -5.03 -7.38
C SER A 56 -11.03 -3.88 -8.13
N MET A 57 -11.86 -2.94 -8.62
CA MET A 57 -11.36 -1.72 -9.28
C MET A 57 -10.42 -0.90 -8.38
N ILE A 58 -10.58 -1.00 -7.06
CA ILE A 58 -9.69 -0.34 -6.10
C ILE A 58 -8.32 -1.02 -6.14
N ILE A 59 -8.27 -2.35 -6.07
CA ILE A 59 -7.03 -3.14 -6.13
C ILE A 59 -6.29 -2.87 -7.43
N ASP A 60 -6.97 -2.92 -8.58
CA ASP A 60 -6.37 -2.64 -9.90
C ASP A 60 -5.71 -1.26 -9.95
N ARG A 61 -6.29 -0.30 -9.22
CA ARG A 61 -5.85 1.08 -9.19
C ARG A 61 -4.69 1.33 -8.24
N VAL A 62 -4.73 0.77 -7.04
CA VAL A 62 -3.62 0.91 -6.07
C VAL A 62 -2.40 0.09 -6.51
N SER A 63 -2.61 -1.00 -7.25
CA SER A 63 -1.53 -1.83 -7.79
C SER A 63 -0.74 -1.14 -8.92
N GLN A 64 -1.20 0.00 -9.45
CA GLN A 64 -0.44 0.83 -10.39
C GLN A 64 0.77 1.51 -9.73
N PHE A 65 0.80 1.62 -8.40
CA PHE A 65 1.91 2.21 -7.65
C PHE A 65 2.96 1.14 -7.33
N GLU A 66 3.77 0.79 -8.33
CA GLU A 66 4.73 -0.33 -8.25
C GLU A 66 5.68 -0.24 -7.05
N ASN A 67 6.14 0.96 -6.68
CA ASN A 67 7.04 1.14 -5.54
C ASN A 67 6.37 0.78 -4.20
N LEU A 68 5.06 1.02 -4.07
CA LEU A 68 4.27 0.61 -2.91
C LEU A 68 4.01 -0.90 -2.90
N CYS A 69 3.78 -1.51 -4.06
CA CYS A 69 3.68 -2.97 -4.19
C CYS A 69 4.99 -3.65 -3.74
N GLN A 70 6.14 -3.16 -4.23
CA GLN A 70 7.46 -3.66 -3.85
C GLN A 70 7.75 -3.43 -2.36
N TYR A 71 7.33 -2.29 -1.81
CA TYR A 71 7.42 -2.02 -0.38
C TYR A 71 6.60 -3.03 0.45
N CYS A 72 5.37 -3.34 0.06
CA CYS A 72 4.55 -4.36 0.71
C CYS A 72 5.22 -5.73 0.66
N GLU A 73 5.79 -6.11 -0.49
CA GLU A 73 6.49 -7.39 -0.62
C GLU A 73 7.72 -7.45 0.29
N ARG A 74 8.52 -6.37 0.38
CA ARG A 74 9.65 -6.29 1.33
C ARG A 74 9.20 -6.45 2.78
N MET A 75 8.19 -5.69 3.21
CA MET A 75 7.64 -5.77 4.57
C MET A 75 7.08 -7.16 4.89
N LYS A 76 6.41 -7.80 3.92
CA LYS A 76 5.92 -9.17 4.03
C LYS A 76 7.06 -10.17 4.21
N GLN A 77 8.09 -10.09 3.39
CA GLN A 77 9.25 -11.00 3.46
C GLN A 77 10.04 -10.85 4.77
N GLU A 78 10.19 -9.62 5.27
CA GLU A 78 10.97 -9.35 6.47
C GLU A 78 10.24 -9.72 7.77
N PHE A 79 8.92 -9.48 7.84
CA PHE A 79 8.16 -9.61 9.10
C PHE A 79 7.09 -10.71 9.10
N PHE A 80 6.68 -11.20 7.94
CA PHE A 80 5.61 -12.20 7.79
C PHE A 80 5.96 -13.33 6.80
N PRO A 81 7.19 -13.89 6.80
CA PRO A 81 7.63 -14.85 5.80
C PRO A 81 6.77 -16.12 5.75
N ASP A 82 6.17 -16.52 6.88
CA ASP A 82 5.41 -17.76 7.01
C ASP A 82 3.88 -17.58 6.88
N TYR A 83 3.38 -16.33 6.80
CA TYR A 83 1.96 -16.05 7.03
C TYR A 83 1.15 -15.64 5.80
N LEU A 84 1.80 -15.26 4.70
CA LEU A 84 1.13 -14.82 3.49
C LEU A 84 1.71 -15.59 2.28
N PRO A 85 0.90 -16.39 1.54
CA PRO A 85 1.40 -17.12 0.38
C PRO A 85 1.92 -16.14 -0.69
N SER A 86 2.99 -16.53 -1.39
CA SER A 86 3.60 -15.80 -2.52
C SER A 86 2.63 -15.67 -3.70
#